data_AF-A0A7S2USS3-F1
#
_entry.id   AF-A0A7S2USS3-F1
#
_cell.length_a   1.000
_cell.length_b   1.000
_cell.length_c   1.000
_cell.angle_alpha   90.00
_cell.angle_beta   90.00
_cell.angle_gamma   90.00
#
_symmetry.space_group_name_H-M   'P 1'
#
loop_
_entity.id
_entity.type
_entity.pdbx_description
1 polymer ?
#
loop_
_entity_poly.entity_id
_entity_poly.type
_entity_poly.pdbx_seq_one_letter_code
_entity_poly.pdbx_strand_id
1 'polypeptide(L)'
;ADFRITINVGNNTQAENGNGSRNIADDPLRMPPIIAGHLLDLVFVIIILLKLEEILDWNWAAVFAPLWGTDVCFMFIKIVEVKRSASALARHSGDGVGDKLGAILIPAFGMLEHAAVAVTKILLVMFLEDQGGVSKYPLTLLFLPIWASVTSSSFIRCCLPSPAQRQNRTAQPAALHRCSALVAGTFHFLSRALQPLLITTKIDNFLSGDWWSVFTPAWILLCVMLCISVIVGNTAPLISRHQLEATEVRILLVRMMFLCSLVTFTVAIFGFMFLYNLCRKLEGGRDTASITQILIPVIILYSLIMVFLPMLILASQRYHRATQRLVELNLAAAAQQSL
;
A
#
# COMPACT_ATOMS: atom_id res chain seq x y z
N ALA A 1 -4.14 44.00 -13.01
CA ALA A 1 -3.69 43.87 -11.61
C ALA A 1 -2.66 42.76 -11.58
N ASP A 2 -1.38 43.13 -11.71
CA ASP A 2 -0.26 42.19 -11.77
C ASP A 2 -0.05 41.54 -10.40
N PHE A 3 -0.35 40.25 -10.32
CA PHE A 3 -0.14 39.45 -9.12
C PHE A 3 1.32 38.97 -9.10
N ARG A 4 2.25 39.83 -8.66
CA ARG A 4 3.65 39.45 -8.41
C ARG A 4 3.73 38.71 -7.08
N ILE A 5 3.90 37.39 -7.14
CA ILE A 5 4.30 36.58 -5.99
C ILE A 5 5.76 36.93 -5.67
N THR A 6 5.98 37.67 -4.59
CA THR A 6 7.32 37.95 -4.07
C THR A 6 7.75 36.75 -3.22
N ILE A 7 8.59 35.88 -3.77
CA ILE A 7 9.21 34.81 -3.00
C ILE A 7 10.31 35.45 -2.15
N ASN A 8 10.05 35.59 -0.85
CA ASN A 8 11.05 36.07 0.10
C ASN A 8 12.07 34.94 0.34
N VAL A 9 13.18 34.99 -0.39
CA VAL A 9 14.31 34.06 -0.21
C VAL A 9 15.07 34.52 1.03
N GLY A 10 14.71 33.93 2.18
CA GLY A 10 15.47 34.13 3.40
C GLY A 10 16.90 33.63 3.23
N ASN A 11 17.87 34.54 3.24
CA ASN A 11 19.30 34.25 3.27
C ASN A 11 19.68 33.56 4.60
N ASN A 12 19.44 32.25 4.68
CA ASN A 12 20.10 31.39 5.66
C ASN A 12 21.36 30.83 5.01
N THR A 13 22.47 31.54 5.21
CA THR A 13 23.83 31.08 4.95
C THR A 13 24.18 29.90 5.87
N GLN A 14 23.72 28.69 5.51
CA GLN A 14 24.32 27.43 5.94
C GLN A 14 25.34 26.99 4.89
N ALA A 15 26.47 27.69 4.84
CA ALA A 15 27.69 27.13 4.29
C ALA A 15 28.30 26.20 5.37
N GLU A 16 28.93 25.11 4.94
CA GLU A 16 29.66 24.12 5.77
C GLU A 16 28.83 23.02 6.44
N ASN A 17 28.39 22.03 5.63
CA ASN A 17 28.54 20.60 5.96
C ASN A 17 28.27 19.76 4.69
N GLY A 18 29.14 19.91 3.69
CA GLY A 18 29.06 19.24 2.39
C GLY A 18 29.41 17.75 2.37
N ASN A 19 29.32 17.06 3.51
CA ASN A 19 29.75 15.66 3.59
C ASN A 19 28.62 14.75 4.10
N GLY A 20 27.95 14.06 3.17
CA GLY A 20 27.32 12.77 3.48
C GLY A 20 25.79 12.66 3.36
N SER A 21 25.06 13.60 2.76
CA SER A 21 23.67 13.33 2.36
C SER A 21 23.65 12.48 1.08
N ARG A 22 24.10 11.21 1.18
CA ARG A 22 23.85 10.22 0.13
C ARG A 22 22.34 10.15 -0.07
N ASN A 23 21.89 10.55 -1.25
CA ASN A 23 20.48 10.64 -1.59
C ASN A 23 19.80 9.29 -1.35
N ILE A 24 18.77 9.32 -0.50
CA ILE A 24 17.93 8.19 -0.10
C ILE A 24 17.35 7.44 -1.31
N ALA A 25 17.26 8.11 -2.46
CA ALA A 25 16.76 7.60 -3.72
C ALA A 25 17.68 6.56 -4.41
N ASP A 26 18.95 6.45 -4.00
CA ASP A 26 19.92 5.55 -4.64
C ASP A 26 20.17 4.28 -3.83
N ASP A 27 19.21 3.82 -3.03
CA ASP A 27 19.30 2.55 -2.32
C ASP A 27 18.69 1.43 -3.20
N PRO A 28 19.47 0.76 -4.08
CA PRO A 28 18.97 -0.26 -5.02
C PRO A 28 18.32 -1.46 -4.31
N LEU A 29 18.53 -1.58 -2.99
CA LEU A 29 18.00 -2.65 -2.15
C LEU A 29 16.47 -2.59 -1.91
N ARG A 30 15.77 -1.51 -2.28
CA ARG A 30 14.33 -1.37 -2.00
C ARG A 30 13.41 -2.04 -3.03
N MET A 31 13.88 -2.28 -4.25
CA MET A 31 13.06 -2.84 -5.32
C MET A 31 12.86 -4.37 -5.23
N PRO A 32 13.88 -5.18 -4.88
CA PRO A 32 13.74 -6.63 -4.81
C PRO A 32 12.68 -7.15 -3.82
N PRO A 33 12.56 -6.60 -2.58
CA PRO A 33 11.64 -7.17 -1.59
C PRO A 33 10.16 -7.07 -1.95
N ILE A 34 9.74 -5.97 -2.59
CA ILE A 34 8.33 -5.75 -2.95
C ILE A 34 7.91 -6.72 -4.06
N ILE A 35 8.77 -6.88 -5.08
CA ILE A 35 8.55 -7.81 -6.18
C ILE A 35 8.55 -9.25 -5.67
N ALA A 36 9.49 -9.59 -4.78
CA ALA A 36 9.53 -10.90 -4.13
C ALA A 36 8.24 -11.18 -3.33
N GLY A 37 7.70 -10.18 -2.63
CA GLY A 37 6.43 -10.28 -1.92
C GLY A 37 5.27 -10.69 -2.85
N HIS A 38 5.09 -9.97 -3.95
CA HIS A 38 4.03 -10.29 -4.93
C HIS A 38 4.24 -11.62 -5.65
N LEU A 39 5.50 -12.02 -5.89
CA LEU A 39 5.80 -13.34 -6.45
C LEU A 39 5.36 -14.45 -5.49
N LEU A 40 5.66 -14.31 -4.20
CA LEU A 40 5.25 -15.27 -3.18
C LEU A 40 3.73 -15.32 -3.02
N ASP A 41 3.03 -14.18 -3.13
CA ASP A 41 1.56 -14.14 -3.15
C ASP A 41 1.01 -14.89 -4.37
N LEU A 42 1.60 -14.72 -5.56
CA LEU A 42 1.21 -15.47 -6.76
C LEU A 42 1.44 -16.98 -6.58
N VAL A 43 2.59 -17.38 -6.05
CA VAL A 43 2.90 -18.78 -5.75
C VAL A 43 1.89 -19.35 -4.76
N PHE A 44 1.53 -18.60 -3.72
CA PHE A 44 0.47 -19.00 -2.79
C PHE A 44 -0.86 -19.22 -3.51
N VAL A 45 -1.30 -18.29 -4.37
CA VAL A 45 -2.58 -18.40 -5.11
C VAL A 45 -2.60 -19.64 -6.03
N ILE A 46 -1.46 -20.03 -6.60
CA ILE A 46 -1.36 -21.25 -7.39
C ILE A 46 -1.42 -22.49 -6.50
N ILE A 47 -0.68 -22.52 -5.39
CA ILE A 47 -0.66 -23.66 -4.46
C ILE A 47 -2.04 -23.88 -3.82
N ILE A 48 -2.72 -22.80 -3.40
CA ILE A 48 -4.07 -22.91 -2.85
C ILE A 48 -5.07 -23.40 -3.90
N LEU A 49 -4.93 -23.00 -5.17
CA LEU A 49 -5.76 -23.55 -6.25
C LEU A 49 -5.56 -25.06 -6.38
N LEU A 50 -4.30 -25.52 -6.47
CA LEU A 50 -3.98 -26.95 -6.57
C LEU A 50 -4.46 -27.74 -5.34
N LYS A 51 -4.36 -27.15 -4.15
CA LYS A 51 -4.86 -27.74 -2.90
C LYS A 51 -6.38 -27.88 -2.91
N LEU A 52 -7.09 -26.83 -3.34
CA LEU A 52 -8.56 -26.80 -3.37
C LEU A 52 -9.17 -27.68 -4.47
N GLU A 53 -8.44 -27.92 -5.57
CA GLU A 53 -8.82 -28.87 -6.63
C GLU A 53 -8.38 -30.32 -6.29
N GLU A 54 -7.95 -30.58 -5.05
CA GLU A 54 -7.51 -31.90 -4.55
C GLU A 54 -6.34 -32.52 -5.34
N ILE A 55 -5.60 -31.71 -6.10
CA ILE A 55 -4.39 -32.13 -6.84
C ILE A 55 -3.20 -32.25 -5.89
N LEU A 56 -3.17 -31.42 -4.84
CA LEU A 56 -2.07 -31.34 -3.88
C LEU A 56 -2.51 -31.81 -2.49
N ASP A 57 -1.80 -32.80 -1.93
CA ASP A 57 -2.09 -33.42 -0.63
C ASP A 57 -1.36 -32.77 0.56
N TRP A 58 -0.66 -31.65 0.32
CA TRP A 58 0.13 -30.96 1.35
C TRP A 58 -0.70 -30.51 2.55
N ASN A 59 -0.09 -30.48 3.73
CA ASN A 59 -0.70 -29.87 4.90
C ASN A 59 -0.88 -28.35 4.71
N TRP A 60 -1.81 -27.75 5.44
CA TRP A 60 -2.11 -26.32 5.38
C TRP A 60 -0.92 -25.45 5.77
N ALA A 61 -0.05 -25.94 6.65
CA ALA A 61 1.20 -25.26 6.97
C ALA A 61 2.09 -25.05 5.72
N ALA A 62 2.30 -26.09 4.92
CA ALA A 62 3.08 -26.00 3.68
C ALA A 62 2.38 -25.14 2.63
N VAL A 63 1.05 -25.19 2.54
CA VAL A 63 0.26 -24.32 1.64
C VAL A 63 0.46 -22.85 1.97
N PHE A 64 0.52 -22.48 3.26
CA PHE A 64 0.70 -21.09 3.71
C PHE A 64 2.16 -20.61 3.73
N ALA A 65 3.14 -21.49 3.48
CA ALA A 65 4.56 -21.15 3.56
C ALA A 65 4.98 -19.93 2.73
N PRO A 66 4.51 -19.73 1.47
CA PRO A 66 4.86 -18.52 0.71
C PRO A 66 4.36 -17.24 1.39
N LEU A 67 3.18 -17.26 2.02
CA LEU A 67 2.63 -16.11 2.74
C LEU A 67 3.38 -15.79 4.04
N TRP A 68 4.05 -16.76 4.66
CA TRP A 68 4.95 -16.46 5.78
C TRP A 68 6.24 -15.81 5.27
N GLY A 69 6.73 -16.27 4.12
CA GLY A 69 7.84 -15.62 3.42
C GLY A 69 7.55 -14.14 3.12
N THR A 70 6.33 -13.79 2.71
CA THR A 70 5.95 -12.38 2.50
C THR A 70 5.97 -11.58 3.80
N ASP A 71 5.39 -12.10 4.89
CA ASP A 71 5.38 -11.41 6.18
C ASP A 71 6.80 -11.17 6.70
N VAL A 72 7.70 -12.16 6.60
CA VAL A 72 9.11 -12.02 7.01
C VAL A 72 9.80 -10.94 6.17
N CYS A 73 9.60 -10.94 4.85
CA CYS A 73 10.15 -9.90 3.97
C CYS A 73 9.68 -8.50 4.39
N PHE A 74 8.38 -8.32 4.61
CA PHE A 74 7.83 -7.02 5.00
C PHE A 74 8.24 -6.59 6.41
N MET A 75 8.30 -7.51 7.38
CA MET A 75 8.82 -7.23 8.71
C MET A 75 10.27 -6.73 8.64
N PHE A 76 11.12 -7.35 7.82
CA PHE A 76 12.50 -6.92 7.63
C PHE A 76 12.57 -5.49 7.05
N ILE A 77 11.77 -5.18 6.03
CA ILE A 77 11.68 -3.82 5.46
C ILE A 77 11.31 -2.81 6.56
N LYS A 78 10.32 -3.14 7.40
CA LYS A 78 9.87 -2.26 8.48
C LYS A 78 10.92 -2.08 9.58
N ILE A 79 11.67 -3.12 9.92
CA ILE A 79 12.80 -3.01 10.86
C ILE A 79 13.86 -2.03 10.32
N VAL A 80 14.19 -2.12 9.02
CA VAL A 80 15.13 -1.20 8.38
C VAL A 80 14.60 0.23 8.38
N GLU A 81 13.30 0.43 8.12
CA GLU A 81 12.63 1.73 8.20
C GLU A 81 12.70 2.33 9.62
N VAL A 82 12.37 1.55 10.64
CA VAL A 82 12.46 1.98 12.06
C VAL A 82 13.89 2.38 12.41
N LYS A 83 14.89 1.54 12.09
CA LYS A 83 16.30 1.82 12.37
C LYS A 83 16.76 3.10 11.68
N ARG A 84 16.31 3.33 10.45
CA ARG A 84 16.62 4.54 9.68
C ARG A 84 15.99 5.78 10.31
N SER A 85 14.71 5.73 10.66
CA SER A 85 13.99 6.82 11.33
C SER A 85 14.66 7.16 12.67
N ALA A 86 15.02 6.16 13.46
CA ALA A 86 15.71 6.36 14.74
C ALA A 86 17.11 6.98 14.56
N SER A 87 17.86 6.55 13.54
CA SER A 87 19.19 7.11 13.25
C SER A 87 19.12 8.57 12.77
N ALA A 88 18.13 8.91 11.95
CA ALA A 88 17.87 10.29 11.57
C ALA A 88 17.51 11.15 12.80
N LEU A 89 16.75 10.57 13.72
CA LEU A 89 16.34 11.23 14.95
C LEU A 89 17.50 11.60 15.88
N ALA A 90 18.44 10.67 16.05
CA ALA A 90 19.61 10.86 16.88
C ALA A 90 20.50 12.03 16.38
N ARG A 91 20.42 12.38 15.09
CA ARG A 91 21.20 13.47 14.49
C ARG A 91 20.55 14.84 14.64
N HIS A 92 19.23 14.92 14.80
CA HIS A 92 18.49 16.18 14.88
C HIS A 92 17.98 16.44 16.31
N SER A 93 18.85 16.98 17.16
CA SER A 93 18.52 17.31 18.55
C SER A 93 17.40 18.36 18.68
N GLY A 94 17.23 19.24 17.70
CA GLY A 94 16.34 20.41 17.78
C GLY A 94 14.84 20.21 17.47
N ASP A 95 14.42 19.10 16.87
CA ASP A 95 13.01 18.96 16.46
C ASP A 95 12.07 18.61 17.62
N GLY A 96 10.81 19.05 17.52
CA GLY A 96 9.77 18.80 18.53
C GLY A 96 9.46 17.31 18.71
N VAL A 97 9.29 16.89 19.98
CA VAL A 97 9.11 15.48 20.40
C VAL A 97 7.98 14.76 19.64
N GLY A 98 6.88 15.45 19.33
CA GLY A 98 5.76 14.86 18.59
C GLY A 98 6.13 14.47 17.15
N ASP A 99 6.96 15.27 16.49
CA ASP A 99 7.43 14.96 15.13
C ASP A 99 8.35 13.74 15.16
N LYS A 100 9.24 13.73 16.14
CA LYS A 100 10.18 12.63 16.37
C LYS A 100 9.47 11.29 16.56
N LEU A 101 8.44 11.27 17.38
CA LEU A 101 7.70 10.07 17.72
C LEU A 101 6.98 9.48 16.50
N GLY A 102 6.30 10.31 15.70
CA GLY A 102 5.52 9.78 14.58
C GLY A 102 6.33 9.12 13.46
N ALA A 103 7.59 9.55 13.25
CA ALA A 103 8.46 8.95 12.25
C ALA A 103 8.90 7.52 12.60
N ILE A 104 8.90 7.17 13.89
CA ILE A 104 9.22 5.84 14.41
C ILE A 104 7.96 5.00 14.59
N LEU A 105 6.88 5.60 15.10
CA LEU A 105 5.64 4.86 15.37
C LEU A 105 5.04 4.26 14.09
N ILE A 106 4.94 5.02 12.99
CA ILE A 106 4.32 4.51 11.75
C ILE A 106 4.96 3.19 11.27
N PRO A 107 6.28 3.10 11.07
CA PRO A 107 6.88 1.82 10.64
C PRO A 107 6.84 0.75 11.73
N ALA A 108 6.90 1.10 13.03
CA ALA A 108 6.77 0.15 14.13
C ALA A 108 5.37 -0.50 14.18
N PHE A 109 4.30 0.28 13.96
CA PHE A 109 2.95 -0.26 13.83
C PHE A 109 2.80 -1.14 12.58
N GLY A 110 3.51 -0.83 11.50
CA GLY A 110 3.64 -1.73 10.36
C GLY A 110 4.25 -3.09 10.73
N MET A 111 5.26 -3.13 11.62
CA MET A 111 5.78 -4.41 12.13
C MET A 111 4.74 -5.18 12.93
N LEU A 112 4.00 -4.48 13.80
CA LEU A 112 2.95 -5.07 14.62
C LEU A 112 1.82 -5.65 13.76
N GLU A 113 1.42 -4.96 12.68
CA GLU A 113 0.45 -5.47 11.71
C GLU A 113 0.92 -6.80 11.10
N HIS A 114 2.17 -6.89 10.63
CA HIS A 114 2.69 -8.12 10.02
C HIS A 114 2.84 -9.27 11.02
N ALA A 115 3.25 -8.97 12.27
CA ALA A 115 3.27 -9.96 13.34
C ALA A 115 1.87 -10.49 13.64
N ALA A 116 0.87 -9.60 13.72
CA ALA A 116 -0.52 -9.98 13.93
C ALA A 116 -1.09 -10.82 12.77
N VAL A 117 -0.77 -10.47 11.53
CA VAL A 117 -1.12 -11.26 10.34
C VAL A 117 -0.49 -12.66 10.40
N ALA A 118 0.78 -12.76 10.77
CA ALA A 118 1.47 -14.05 10.90
C ALA A 118 0.82 -14.92 12.00
N VAL A 119 0.49 -14.34 13.15
CA VAL A 119 -0.23 -15.03 14.23
C VAL A 119 -1.60 -15.51 13.74
N THR A 120 -2.38 -14.67 13.06
CA THR A 120 -3.68 -15.08 12.51
C THR A 120 -3.55 -16.19 11.47
N LYS A 121 -2.49 -16.20 10.64
CA LYS A 121 -2.22 -17.31 9.70
C LYS A 121 -1.91 -18.60 10.43
N ILE A 122 -1.12 -18.57 11.51
CA ILE A 122 -0.83 -19.76 12.34
C ILE A 122 -2.11 -20.31 12.94
N LEU A 123 -2.93 -19.44 13.54
CA LEU A 123 -4.22 -19.82 14.11
C LEU A 123 -5.18 -20.40 13.06
N LEU A 124 -5.19 -19.83 11.86
CA LEU A 124 -5.99 -20.33 10.73
C LEU A 124 -5.50 -21.70 10.26
N VAL A 125 -4.18 -21.93 10.17
CA VAL A 125 -3.64 -23.25 9.83
C VAL A 125 -4.03 -24.28 10.88
N MET A 126 -3.91 -23.95 12.17
CA MET A 126 -4.34 -24.85 13.25
C MET A 126 -5.84 -25.18 13.14
N PHE A 127 -6.68 -24.19 12.84
CA PHE A 127 -8.11 -24.38 12.62
C PHE A 127 -8.40 -25.27 11.40
N LEU A 128 -7.67 -25.09 10.29
CA LEU A 128 -7.87 -25.85 9.07
C LEU A 128 -7.35 -27.30 9.16
N GLU A 129 -6.37 -27.57 10.02
CA GLU A 129 -5.86 -28.92 10.30
C GLU A 129 -6.74 -29.70 11.28
N ASP A 130 -7.49 -29.02 12.16
CA ASP A 130 -8.36 -29.63 13.18
C ASP A 130 -9.67 -30.20 12.60
N GLN A 131 -9.69 -30.69 11.35
CA GLN A 131 -10.91 -31.18 10.68
C GLN A 131 -11.57 -32.40 11.36
N GLY A 132 -10.95 -32.96 12.40
CA GLY A 132 -11.48 -34.07 13.21
C GLY A 132 -12.11 -33.68 14.55
N GLY A 133 -12.09 -32.39 14.94
CA GLY A 133 -12.64 -31.92 16.21
C GLY A 133 -13.32 -30.58 16.03
N VAL A 134 -14.52 -30.42 16.57
CA VAL A 134 -15.23 -29.13 16.61
C VAL A 134 -14.28 -28.08 17.19
N SER A 135 -13.72 -27.20 16.35
CA SER A 135 -12.91 -26.09 16.81
C SER A 135 -13.68 -25.39 17.92
N LYS A 136 -13.12 -25.36 19.13
CA LYS A 136 -13.77 -24.77 20.30
C LYS A 136 -13.97 -23.26 20.16
N TYR A 137 -13.31 -22.64 19.18
CA TYR A 137 -13.30 -21.20 19.00
C TYR A 137 -13.94 -20.79 17.65
N PRO A 138 -14.83 -19.78 17.66
CA PRO A 138 -15.34 -19.18 16.43
C PRO A 138 -14.21 -18.53 15.64
N LEU A 139 -14.31 -18.54 14.31
CA LEU A 139 -13.30 -17.99 13.41
C LEU A 139 -13.06 -16.50 13.69
N THR A 140 -14.10 -15.78 14.10
CA THR A 140 -14.07 -14.38 14.52
C THR A 140 -13.02 -14.14 15.63
N LEU A 141 -12.87 -15.05 16.61
CA LEU A 141 -11.86 -14.86 17.66
C LEU A 141 -10.42 -15.08 17.17
N LEU A 142 -10.22 -15.91 16.15
CA LEU A 142 -8.89 -16.17 15.57
C LEU A 142 -8.34 -14.93 14.82
N PHE A 143 -9.21 -14.03 14.39
CA PHE A 143 -8.87 -12.78 13.70
C PHE A 143 -8.73 -11.58 14.66
N LEU A 144 -8.89 -11.76 15.97
CA LEU A 144 -8.71 -10.68 16.94
C LEU A 144 -7.34 -9.98 16.86
N PRO A 145 -6.20 -10.70 16.71
CA PRO A 145 -4.88 -10.06 16.60
C PRO A 145 -4.79 -9.09 15.43
N ILE A 146 -5.22 -9.51 14.23
CA ILE A 146 -5.18 -8.66 13.05
C ILE A 146 -6.09 -7.44 13.21
N TRP A 147 -7.30 -7.58 13.79
CA TRP A 147 -8.18 -6.44 14.01
C TRP A 147 -7.62 -5.43 15.01
N ALA A 148 -7.10 -5.90 16.14
CA ALA A 148 -6.48 -5.01 17.12
C ALA A 148 -5.33 -4.22 16.49
N SER A 149 -4.49 -4.88 15.70
CA SER A 149 -3.35 -4.24 15.03
C SER A 149 -3.78 -3.24 13.94
N VAL A 150 -4.73 -3.61 13.07
CA VAL A 150 -5.20 -2.78 11.95
C VAL A 150 -5.98 -1.57 12.47
N THR A 151 -6.87 -1.75 13.46
CA THR A 151 -7.60 -0.62 14.05
C THR A 151 -6.64 0.36 14.72
N SER A 152 -5.66 -0.14 15.47
CA SER A 152 -4.63 0.71 16.09
C SER A 152 -3.82 1.47 15.04
N SER A 153 -3.40 0.80 13.96
CA SER A 153 -2.64 1.44 12.89
C SER A 153 -3.45 2.47 12.11
N SER A 154 -4.69 2.15 11.74
CA SER A 154 -5.60 3.09 11.09
C SER A 154 -5.82 4.33 11.93
N PHE A 155 -6.05 4.17 13.24
CA PHE A 155 -6.19 5.28 14.17
C PHE A 155 -4.93 6.15 14.16
N ILE A 156 -3.75 5.54 14.26
CA ILE A 156 -2.47 6.25 14.27
C ILE A 156 -2.20 6.99 12.95
N ARG A 157 -2.52 6.39 11.80
CA ARG A 157 -2.39 7.04 10.49
C ARG A 157 -3.33 8.25 10.34
N CYS A 158 -4.50 8.21 10.98
CA CYS A 158 -5.43 9.34 11.02
C CYS A 158 -4.96 10.45 11.98
N CYS A 159 -4.33 10.09 13.10
CA CYS A 159 -3.90 11.04 14.13
C CYS A 159 -2.51 11.65 13.88
N LEU A 160 -1.60 10.94 13.21
CA LEU A 160 -0.24 11.39 12.99
C LEU A 160 -0.04 11.96 11.57
N PRO A 161 0.57 13.14 11.43
CA PRO A 161 0.89 13.70 10.12
C PRO A 161 1.94 12.84 9.41
N SER A 162 1.79 12.68 8.09
CA SER A 162 2.76 11.96 7.26
C SER A 162 4.14 12.65 7.31
N PRO A 163 5.25 11.89 7.33
CA PRO A 163 6.60 12.45 7.26
C PRO A 163 6.82 13.37 6.06
N ALA A 164 6.18 13.08 4.92
CA ALA A 164 6.27 13.91 3.70
C ALA A 164 5.69 15.32 3.90
N GLN A 165 4.68 15.46 4.77
CA GLN A 165 4.09 16.75 5.11
C GLN A 165 5.06 17.64 5.90
N ARG A 166 6.05 17.05 6.58
CA ARG A 166 7.00 17.79 7.42
C ARG A 166 8.12 18.43 6.63
N GLN A 167 8.54 17.80 5.53
CA GLN A 167 9.66 18.28 4.72
C GLN A 167 9.26 19.44 3.79
N ASN A 168 7.99 19.51 3.37
CA ASN A 168 7.47 20.54 2.48
C ASN A 168 6.59 21.57 3.20
N ARG A 169 7.11 22.21 4.27
CA ARG A 169 6.39 23.26 5.03
C ARG A 169 6.07 24.53 4.21
N THR A 170 6.56 24.65 2.98
CA THR A 170 6.64 25.95 2.30
C THR A 170 5.49 26.30 1.33
N ALA A 171 4.53 25.43 1.00
CA ALA A 171 3.44 25.89 0.09
C ALA A 171 2.13 25.07 0.04
N GLN A 172 2.08 23.82 0.49
CA GLN A 172 0.87 23.01 0.31
C GLN A 172 -0.14 23.16 1.45
N PRO A 173 -1.46 23.18 1.16
CA PRO A 173 -2.49 23.26 2.19
C PRO A 173 -2.43 22.00 3.07
N ALA A 174 -2.15 22.16 4.37
CA ALA A 174 -2.14 21.05 5.34
C ALA A 174 -3.44 20.23 5.33
N ALA A 175 -4.56 20.84 4.91
CA ALA A 175 -5.86 20.19 4.77
C ALA A 175 -5.88 19.06 3.72
N LEU A 176 -5.22 19.23 2.56
CA LEU A 176 -5.23 18.20 1.50
C LEU A 176 -4.49 16.94 1.94
N HIS A 177 -3.36 17.09 2.62
CA HIS A 177 -2.59 15.97 3.18
C HIS A 177 -3.37 15.22 4.26
N ARG A 178 -4.02 15.94 5.17
CA ARG A 178 -4.89 15.34 6.20
C ARG A 178 -6.05 14.58 5.57
N CYS A 179 -6.68 15.15 4.54
CA CYS A 179 -7.74 14.49 3.80
C CYS A 179 -7.22 13.18 3.16
N SER A 180 -6.08 13.22 2.48
CA SER A 180 -5.47 12.02 1.90
C SER A 180 -5.14 10.95 2.94
N ALA A 181 -4.56 11.34 4.08
CA ALA A 181 -4.26 10.41 5.18
C ALA A 181 -5.53 9.78 5.77
N LEU A 182 -6.58 10.57 6.00
CA LEU A 182 -7.88 10.08 6.47
C LEU A 182 -8.50 9.09 5.49
N VAL A 183 -8.50 9.43 4.20
CA VAL A 183 -9.03 8.58 3.13
C VAL A 183 -8.24 7.26 3.07
N ALA A 184 -6.92 7.32 3.11
CA ALA A 184 -6.06 6.13 3.10
C ALA A 184 -6.26 5.26 4.35
N GLY A 185 -6.33 5.87 5.55
CA GLY A 185 -6.60 5.16 6.80
C GLY A 185 -7.96 4.49 6.83
N THR A 186 -8.98 5.16 6.26
CA THR A 186 -10.34 4.62 6.11
C THR A 186 -10.34 3.42 5.16
N PHE A 187 -9.74 3.53 3.97
CA PHE A 187 -9.65 2.40 3.04
C PHE A 187 -8.87 1.22 3.63
N HIS A 188 -7.80 1.49 4.37
CA HIS A 188 -7.04 0.46 5.08
C HIS A 188 -7.92 -0.26 6.10
N PHE A 189 -8.68 0.48 6.91
CA PHE A 189 -9.60 -0.11 7.88
C PHE A 189 -10.69 -0.97 7.22
N LEU A 190 -11.35 -0.44 6.18
CA LEU A 190 -12.43 -1.15 5.49
C LEU A 190 -11.93 -2.47 4.88
N SER A 191 -10.77 -2.43 4.23
CA SER A 191 -10.21 -3.60 3.54
C SER A 191 -9.59 -4.64 4.49
N ARG A 192 -8.91 -4.20 5.55
CA ARG A 192 -8.10 -5.09 6.42
C ARG A 192 -8.78 -5.47 7.74
N ALA A 193 -9.76 -4.72 8.21
CA ALA A 193 -10.50 -5.03 9.44
C ALA A 193 -11.96 -5.38 9.15
N LEU A 194 -12.71 -4.46 8.54
CA LEU A 194 -14.15 -4.64 8.37
C LEU A 194 -14.50 -5.82 7.46
N GLN A 195 -13.85 -5.94 6.29
CA GLN A 195 -14.17 -7.01 5.34
C GLN A 195 -13.91 -8.42 5.92
N PRO A 196 -12.74 -8.71 6.54
CA PRO A 196 -12.55 -9.99 7.24
C PRO A 196 -13.56 -10.23 8.35
N LEU A 197 -13.90 -9.20 9.15
CA LEU A 197 -14.89 -9.32 10.23
C LEU A 197 -16.27 -9.75 9.71
N LEU A 198 -16.74 -9.13 8.62
CA LEU A 198 -18.02 -9.50 8.01
C LEU A 198 -18.00 -10.94 7.48
N ILE A 199 -16.87 -11.38 6.91
CA ILE A 199 -16.70 -12.75 6.41
C ILE A 199 -16.70 -13.75 7.57
N THR A 200 -15.92 -13.53 8.62
CA THR A 200 -15.84 -14.47 9.74
C THR A 200 -17.15 -14.53 10.52
N THR A 201 -17.81 -13.40 10.74
CA THR A 201 -19.14 -13.38 11.40
C THR A 201 -20.21 -14.05 10.55
N LYS A 202 -20.12 -13.96 9.21
CA LYS A 202 -20.98 -14.71 8.30
C LYS A 202 -20.74 -16.22 8.39
N ILE A 203 -19.47 -16.65 8.37
CA ILE A 203 -19.08 -18.07 8.49
C ILE A 203 -19.53 -18.65 9.84
N ASP A 204 -19.40 -17.88 10.92
CA ASP A 204 -19.83 -18.26 12.27
C ASP A 204 -21.37 -18.18 12.44
N ASN A 205 -22.14 -17.90 11.39
CA ASN A 205 -23.60 -17.77 11.37
C ASN A 205 -24.18 -16.64 12.24
N PHE A 206 -23.38 -15.63 12.60
CA PHE A 206 -23.87 -14.44 13.32
C PHE A 206 -24.55 -13.41 12.40
N LEU A 207 -24.32 -13.49 11.09
CA LEU A 207 -24.86 -12.55 10.11
C LEU A 207 -25.84 -13.27 9.16
N SER A 208 -27.11 -12.88 9.20
CA SER A 208 -28.10 -13.27 8.18
C SER A 208 -27.99 -12.33 6.96
N GLY A 209 -28.21 -12.87 5.75
CA GLY A 209 -28.10 -12.12 4.49
C GLY A 209 -27.17 -12.75 3.46
N ASP A 210 -27.28 -12.32 2.21
CA ASP A 210 -26.59 -12.94 1.08
C ASP A 210 -25.11 -12.54 1.05
N TRP A 211 -24.26 -13.35 0.41
CA TRP A 211 -22.82 -13.08 0.35
C TRP A 211 -22.48 -11.77 -0.36
N TRP A 212 -23.34 -11.33 -1.28
CA TRP A 212 -23.23 -10.03 -1.93
C TRP A 212 -23.18 -8.87 -0.92
N SER A 213 -24.02 -8.93 0.11
CA SER A 213 -24.09 -7.90 1.15
C SER A 213 -22.85 -7.92 2.05
N VAL A 214 -22.32 -9.10 2.35
CA VAL A 214 -21.10 -9.31 3.15
C VAL A 214 -19.88 -8.68 2.48
N PHE A 215 -19.83 -8.71 1.15
CA PHE A 215 -18.74 -8.12 0.35
C PHE A 215 -18.96 -6.66 -0.06
N THR A 216 -20.01 -5.99 0.45
CA THR A 216 -20.30 -4.57 0.13
C THR A 216 -19.08 -3.64 0.31
N PRO A 217 -18.29 -3.73 1.39
CA PRO A 217 -17.10 -2.88 1.54
C PRO A 217 -16.08 -3.08 0.41
N ALA A 218 -15.86 -4.32 -0.04
CA ALA A 218 -14.99 -4.63 -1.16
C ALA A 218 -15.55 -4.08 -2.49
N TRP A 219 -16.86 -4.21 -2.75
CA TRP A 219 -17.50 -3.62 -3.94
C TRP A 219 -17.29 -2.10 -3.99
N ILE A 220 -17.53 -1.40 -2.88
CA ILE A 220 -17.35 0.05 -2.78
C ILE A 220 -15.89 0.43 -3.03
N LEU A 221 -14.94 -0.28 -2.41
CA LEU A 221 -13.52 -0.03 -2.60
C LEU A 221 -13.10 -0.19 -4.06
N LEU A 222 -13.52 -1.28 -4.72
CA LEU A 222 -13.22 -1.54 -6.13
C LEU A 222 -13.84 -0.46 -7.05
N CYS A 223 -15.06 -0.01 -6.75
CA CYS A 223 -15.71 1.10 -7.47
C CYS A 223 -14.88 2.39 -7.34
N VAL A 224 -14.45 2.74 -6.13
CA VAL A 224 -13.64 3.94 -5.93
C VAL A 224 -12.29 3.83 -6.63
N MET A 225 -11.62 2.68 -6.54
CA MET A 225 -10.37 2.44 -7.27
C MET A 225 -10.55 2.59 -8.78
N LEU A 226 -11.64 2.05 -9.33
CA LEU A 226 -11.98 2.21 -10.75
C LEU A 226 -12.18 3.71 -11.10
N CYS A 227 -12.99 4.43 -10.34
CA CYS A 227 -13.22 5.87 -10.57
C CYS A 227 -11.91 6.67 -10.50
N ILE A 228 -11.09 6.46 -9.48
CA ILE A 228 -9.79 7.13 -9.32
C ILE A 228 -8.88 6.81 -10.51
N SER A 229 -8.82 5.55 -10.94
CA SER A 229 -7.98 5.16 -12.07
C SER A 229 -8.36 5.90 -13.35
N VAL A 230 -9.67 6.02 -13.64
CA VAL A 230 -10.19 6.73 -14.80
C VAL A 230 -9.89 8.23 -14.68
N ILE A 231 -10.12 8.84 -13.51
CA ILE A 231 -9.86 10.26 -13.29
C ILE A 231 -8.37 10.56 -13.46
N VAL A 232 -7.48 9.80 -12.82
CA VAL A 232 -6.02 9.99 -12.91
C VAL A 232 -5.53 9.83 -14.34
N GLY A 233 -6.00 8.82 -15.07
CA GLY A 233 -5.63 8.59 -16.47
C GLY A 233 -6.04 9.75 -17.39
N ASN A 234 -7.26 10.26 -17.24
CA ASN A 234 -7.77 11.34 -18.10
C ASN A 234 -7.24 12.73 -17.71
N THR A 235 -6.92 12.96 -16.43
CA THR A 235 -6.43 14.26 -15.94
C THR A 235 -4.91 14.40 -16.02
N ALA A 236 -4.17 13.31 -16.25
CA ALA A 236 -2.71 13.34 -16.34
C ALA A 236 -2.17 14.40 -17.33
N PRO A 237 -2.69 14.53 -18.57
CA PRO A 237 -2.23 15.56 -19.49
C PRO A 237 -2.52 16.98 -18.99
N LEU A 238 -3.68 17.20 -18.37
CA LEU A 238 -4.11 18.51 -17.88
C LEU A 238 -3.23 19.00 -16.73
N ILE A 239 -3.02 18.15 -15.72
CA ILE A 239 -2.17 18.46 -14.56
C ILE A 239 -0.75 18.79 -15.00
N SER A 240 -0.24 18.04 -15.99
CA SER A 240 1.11 18.21 -16.49
C SER A 240 1.35 19.55 -17.21
N ARG A 241 0.31 20.19 -17.75
CA ARG A 241 0.43 21.47 -18.48
C ARG A 241 0.65 22.68 -17.57
N HIS A 242 0.20 22.64 -16.32
CA HIS A 242 0.19 23.82 -15.45
C HIS A 242 1.37 23.89 -14.48
N GLN A 243 2.08 22.79 -14.24
CA GLN A 243 3.05 22.73 -13.13
C GLN A 243 4.53 22.83 -13.54
N LEU A 244 4.89 22.59 -14.81
CA LEU A 244 6.29 22.34 -15.16
C LEU A 244 6.66 22.93 -16.52
N GLU A 245 7.55 23.92 -16.50
CA GLU A 245 8.21 24.46 -17.70
C GLU A 245 9.15 23.42 -18.33
N ALA A 246 9.72 22.52 -17.52
CA ALA A 246 10.60 21.46 -17.97
C ALA A 246 9.81 20.32 -18.66
N THR A 247 9.94 20.22 -19.98
CA THR A 247 9.27 19.21 -20.81
C THR A 247 9.59 17.77 -20.38
N GLU A 248 10.81 17.50 -19.92
CA GLU A 248 11.22 16.16 -19.47
C GLU A 248 10.43 15.69 -18.23
N VAL A 249 10.35 16.54 -17.19
CA VAL A 249 9.63 16.22 -15.95
C VAL A 249 8.14 16.01 -16.22
N ARG A 250 7.58 16.79 -17.15
CA ARG A 250 6.19 16.65 -17.61
C ARG A 250 5.91 15.28 -18.21
N ILE A 251 6.76 14.81 -19.14
CA ILE A 251 6.61 13.50 -19.79
C ILE A 251 6.70 12.37 -18.76
N LEU A 252 7.66 12.46 -17.83
CA LEU A 252 7.85 11.46 -16.78
C LEU A 252 6.65 11.41 -15.81
N LEU A 253 6.10 12.56 -15.43
CA LEU A 253 4.91 12.66 -14.59
C LEU A 253 3.71 12.00 -15.25
N VAL A 254 3.43 12.35 -16.51
CA VAL A 254 2.31 11.78 -17.29
C VAL A 254 2.45 10.26 -17.38
N ARG A 255 3.65 9.77 -17.70
CA ARG A 255 3.93 8.33 -17.76
C ARG A 255 3.68 7.64 -16.40
N MET A 256 4.14 8.23 -15.30
CA MET A 256 3.91 7.69 -13.95
C MET A 256 2.42 7.65 -13.61
N MET A 257 1.68 8.71 -13.90
CA MET A 257 0.23 8.77 -13.66
C MET A 257 -0.53 7.72 -14.48
N PHE A 258 -0.18 7.54 -15.76
CA PHE A 258 -0.77 6.49 -16.59
C PHE A 258 -0.46 5.08 -16.07
N LEU A 259 0.78 4.81 -15.66
CA LEU A 259 1.14 3.52 -15.06
C LEU A 259 0.39 3.26 -13.75
N CYS A 260 0.25 4.28 -12.90
CA CYS A 260 -0.51 4.19 -11.65
C CYS A 260 -2.01 3.93 -11.92
N SER A 261 -2.58 4.65 -12.88
CA SER A 261 -3.95 4.45 -13.36
C SER A 261 -4.14 3.02 -13.88
N LEU A 262 -3.25 2.53 -14.74
CA LEU A 262 -3.31 1.19 -15.31
C LEU A 262 -3.27 0.09 -14.23
N VAL A 263 -2.36 0.19 -13.27
CA VAL A 263 -2.26 -0.77 -12.15
C VAL A 263 -3.56 -0.75 -11.33
N THR A 264 -4.04 0.44 -10.97
CA THR A 264 -5.25 0.59 -10.15
C THR A 264 -6.50 0.07 -10.88
N PHE A 265 -6.62 0.36 -12.18
CA PHE A 265 -7.68 -0.13 -13.05
C PHE A 265 -7.65 -1.66 -13.12
N THR A 266 -6.47 -2.24 -13.33
CA THR A 266 -6.27 -3.70 -13.37
C THR A 266 -6.72 -4.36 -12.07
N VAL A 267 -6.31 -3.82 -10.92
CA VAL A 267 -6.77 -4.30 -9.60
C VAL A 267 -8.28 -4.24 -9.47
N ALA A 268 -8.90 -3.14 -9.89
CA ALA A 268 -10.35 -2.98 -9.82
C ALA A 268 -11.09 -4.02 -10.68
N ILE A 269 -10.74 -4.14 -11.96
CA ILE A 269 -11.43 -5.03 -12.90
C ILE A 269 -11.28 -6.50 -12.50
N PHE A 270 -10.06 -6.98 -12.26
CA PHE A 270 -9.85 -8.37 -11.85
C PHE A 270 -10.38 -8.66 -10.45
N GLY A 271 -10.37 -7.67 -9.56
CA GLY A 271 -11.03 -7.73 -8.25
C GLY A 271 -12.53 -7.92 -8.38
N PHE A 272 -13.20 -7.17 -9.27
CA PHE A 272 -14.63 -7.34 -9.53
C PHE A 272 -14.95 -8.73 -10.09
N MET A 273 -14.17 -9.21 -11.06
CA MET A 273 -14.37 -10.55 -11.63
C MET A 273 -14.21 -11.65 -10.58
N PHE A 274 -13.16 -11.59 -9.75
CA PHE A 274 -12.95 -12.51 -8.64
C PHE A 274 -14.15 -12.49 -7.68
N LEU A 275 -14.54 -11.31 -7.22
CA LEU A 275 -15.58 -11.13 -6.22
C LEU A 275 -16.95 -11.59 -6.74
N TYR A 276 -17.25 -11.32 -8.01
CA TYR A 276 -18.47 -11.78 -8.67
C TYR A 276 -18.55 -13.31 -8.71
N ASN A 277 -17.47 -13.98 -9.15
CA ASN A 277 -17.42 -15.44 -9.21
C ASN A 277 -17.47 -16.07 -7.81
N LEU A 278 -16.81 -15.44 -6.83
CA LEU A 278 -16.83 -15.88 -5.44
C LEU A 278 -18.24 -15.78 -4.83
N CYS A 279 -18.91 -14.64 -4.94
CA CYS A 279 -20.28 -14.48 -4.45
C CYS A 279 -21.24 -15.48 -5.10
N ARG A 280 -21.13 -15.69 -6.41
CA ARG A 280 -21.94 -16.71 -7.11
C ARG A 280 -21.69 -18.12 -6.59
N LYS A 281 -20.44 -18.47 -6.27
CA LYS A 281 -20.09 -19.77 -5.69
C LYS A 281 -20.70 -19.94 -4.29
N LEU A 282 -20.58 -18.91 -3.47
CA LEU A 282 -21.01 -18.93 -2.08
C LEU A 282 -22.53 -18.94 -1.90
N GLU A 283 -23.29 -18.42 -2.89
CA GLU A 283 -24.75 -18.42 -2.88
C GLU A 283 -25.39 -19.77 -3.29
N GLY A 284 -24.58 -20.78 -3.64
CA GLY A 284 -25.06 -22.15 -3.87
C GLY A 284 -25.88 -22.36 -5.17
N GLY A 285 -25.73 -21.50 -6.18
CA GLY A 285 -26.41 -21.70 -7.47
C GLY A 285 -25.98 -23.00 -8.16
N ARG A 286 -26.91 -23.84 -8.64
CA ARG A 286 -26.59 -25.20 -9.19
C ARG A 286 -25.55 -25.22 -10.32
N ASP A 287 -25.35 -24.09 -11.02
CA ASP A 287 -24.27 -23.87 -12.01
C ASP A 287 -23.15 -22.98 -11.43
N THR A 288 -22.58 -23.36 -10.27
CA THR A 288 -21.53 -22.55 -9.62
C THR A 288 -20.22 -22.61 -10.39
N ALA A 289 -19.52 -21.47 -10.46
CA ALA A 289 -18.18 -21.38 -11.03
C ALA A 289 -17.21 -22.42 -10.40
N SER A 290 -16.31 -22.98 -11.22
CA SER A 290 -15.23 -23.84 -10.69
C SER A 290 -14.26 -23.01 -9.83
N ILE A 291 -13.52 -23.66 -8.93
CA ILE A 291 -12.53 -22.97 -8.07
C ILE A 291 -11.48 -22.29 -8.95
N THR A 292 -11.06 -22.97 -10.01
CA THR A 292 -10.26 -22.40 -11.09
C THR A 292 -10.85 -21.09 -11.67
N GLN A 293 -12.13 -21.05 -12.04
CA GLN A 293 -12.77 -19.83 -12.58
C GLN A 293 -12.81 -18.67 -11.56
N ILE A 294 -12.88 -18.99 -10.27
CA ILE A 294 -12.82 -17.99 -9.20
C ILE A 294 -11.41 -17.43 -9.10
N LEU A 295 -10.36 -18.27 -9.11
CA LEU A 295 -8.97 -17.84 -8.86
C LEU A 295 -8.23 -17.30 -10.10
N ILE A 296 -8.65 -17.62 -11.33
CA ILE A 296 -8.03 -17.12 -12.57
C ILE A 296 -7.86 -15.58 -12.57
N PRO A 297 -8.88 -14.76 -12.27
CA PRO A 297 -8.74 -13.31 -12.21
C PRO A 297 -7.61 -12.85 -11.26
N VAL A 298 -7.44 -13.53 -10.13
CA VAL A 298 -6.41 -13.21 -9.14
C VAL A 298 -5.01 -13.58 -9.66
N ILE A 299 -4.88 -14.74 -10.31
CA ILE A 299 -3.61 -15.17 -10.94
C ILE A 299 -3.19 -14.17 -12.03
N ILE A 300 -4.12 -13.77 -12.89
CA ILE A 300 -3.86 -12.76 -13.93
C ILE A 300 -3.50 -11.42 -13.30
N LEU A 301 -4.23 -10.99 -12.27
CA LEU A 301 -3.95 -9.75 -11.54
C LEU A 301 -2.52 -9.71 -11.00
N TYR A 302 -2.08 -10.72 -10.26
CA TYR A 302 -0.73 -10.75 -9.71
C TYR A 302 0.33 -10.82 -10.81
N SER A 303 0.08 -11.56 -11.89
CA SER A 303 0.97 -11.60 -13.06
C SER A 303 1.16 -10.22 -13.69
N LEU A 304 0.08 -9.45 -13.83
CA LEU A 304 0.13 -8.08 -14.34
C LEU A 304 0.81 -7.11 -13.36
N ILE A 305 0.54 -7.23 -12.05
CA ILE A 305 1.23 -6.44 -11.02
C ILE A 305 2.75 -6.67 -11.08
N MET A 306 3.19 -7.92 -11.25
CA MET A 306 4.61 -8.27 -11.39
C MET A 306 5.29 -7.60 -12.58
N VAL A 307 4.54 -7.24 -13.62
CA VAL A 307 5.05 -6.52 -14.79
C VAL A 307 4.97 -5.01 -14.61
N PHE A 308 3.82 -4.49 -14.18
CA PHE A 308 3.57 -3.05 -14.13
C PHE A 308 4.19 -2.36 -12.91
N LEU A 309 4.30 -3.05 -11.77
CA LEU A 309 4.86 -2.44 -10.57
C LEU A 309 6.35 -2.09 -10.73
N PRO A 310 7.22 -2.96 -11.27
CA PRO A 310 8.60 -2.58 -11.61
C PRO A 310 8.67 -1.37 -12.54
N MET A 311 7.81 -1.32 -13.56
CA MET A 311 7.75 -0.18 -14.49
C MET A 311 7.35 1.12 -13.78
N LEU A 312 6.36 1.05 -12.88
CA LEU A 312 5.91 2.18 -12.08
C LEU A 312 7.02 2.68 -11.14
N ILE A 313 7.72 1.77 -10.46
CA ILE A 313 8.86 2.10 -9.58
C ILE A 313 9.97 2.79 -10.39
N LEU A 314 10.35 2.23 -11.54
CA LEU A 314 11.38 2.83 -12.40
C LEU A 314 10.97 4.21 -12.94
N ALA A 315 9.71 4.37 -13.35
CA ALA A 315 9.18 5.66 -13.79
C ALA A 315 9.20 6.69 -12.65
N SER A 316 8.80 6.28 -11.44
CA SER A 316 8.81 7.13 -10.25
C SER A 316 10.24 7.57 -9.86
N GLN A 317 11.21 6.66 -9.91
CA GLN A 317 12.62 6.98 -9.67
C GLN A 317 13.17 7.98 -10.68
N ARG A 318 12.89 7.77 -11.97
CA ARG A 318 13.31 8.71 -13.03
C ARG A 318 12.67 10.09 -12.84
N TYR A 319 11.38 10.13 -12.55
CA TYR A 319 10.66 11.37 -12.24
C TYR A 319 11.29 12.10 -11.05
N HIS A 320 11.61 11.39 -9.97
CA HIS A 320 12.22 11.97 -8.78
C HIS A 320 13.60 12.58 -9.10
N ARG A 321 14.47 11.84 -9.78
CA ARG A 321 15.81 12.34 -10.18
C ARG A 321 15.72 13.56 -11.09
N ALA A 322 14.81 13.55 -12.07
CA ALA A 322 14.61 14.68 -12.97
C ALA A 322 14.12 15.93 -12.22
N THR A 323 13.21 15.75 -11.26
CA THR A 323 12.70 16.84 -10.42
C THR A 323 13.80 17.42 -9.53
N GLN A 324 14.64 16.58 -8.92
CA GLN A 324 15.78 17.02 -8.10
C GLN A 324 16.76 17.87 -8.91
N ARG A 325 17.15 17.41 -10.11
CA ARG A 325 18.04 18.17 -11.00
C ARG A 325 17.47 19.54 -11.37
N LEU A 326 16.16 19.60 -11.66
CA LEU A 326 15.50 20.88 -11.97
C LEU A 326 15.56 21.86 -10.79
N VAL A 327 15.34 21.37 -9.58
CA VAL A 327 15.44 22.20 -8.36
C VAL A 327 16.88 22.71 -8.17
N GLU A 328 17.88 21.85 -8.32
CA GLU A 328 19.30 22.22 -8.22
C GLU A 328 19.68 23.29 -9.25
N LEU A 329 19.25 23.14 -10.50
CA LEU A 329 19.49 24.12 -11.57
C LEU A 329 18.83 25.47 -11.28
N ASN A 330 17.59 25.47 -10.78
CA ASN A 330 16.88 26.70 -10.44
C ASN A 330 17.55 27.42 -9.25
N LEU A 331 18.03 26.68 -8.25
CA LEU A 331 18.78 27.24 -7.13
C LEU A 331 20.12 27.85 -7.58
N ALA A 332 20.84 27.17 -8.47
CA ALA A 332 22.08 27.68 -9.03
C ALA A 332 21.85 28.96 -9.85
N ALA A 333 20.79 28.99 -10.67
CA ALA A 333 20.42 30.18 -11.43
C ALA A 333 20.02 31.36 -10.54
N ALA A 334 19.24 31.11 -9.48
CA ALA A 334 18.86 32.15 -8.51
C ALA A 334 20.09 32.70 -7.76
N ALA A 335 21.05 31.85 -7.40
CA ALA A 335 22.30 32.28 -6.76
C ALA A 335 23.13 33.18 -7.71
N GLN A 336 23.24 32.82 -8.98
CA GLN A 336 23.93 33.63 -9.98
C GLN A 336 23.28 35.01 -10.21
N GLN A 337 21.95 35.12 -10.10
CA GLN A 337 21.25 36.42 -10.22
C GLN A 337 21.43 37.32 -9.01
N SER A 338 21.89 36.79 -7.87
CA SER A 338 22.09 37.54 -6.62
C SER A 338 23.49 38.14 -6.47
N LEU A 339 24.43 37.78 -7.36
CA LEU A 339 25.81 38.26 -7.42
C LEU A 339 25.94 39.45 -8.37
#